data_AF-A0A0G1L4V3-F1
#
_entry.id   AF-A0A0G1L4V3-F1
#
_cell.length_a   1.000
_cell.length_b   1.000
_cell.length_c   1.000
_cell.angle_alpha   90.00
_cell.angle_beta   90.00
_cell.angle_gamma   90.00
#
_symmetry.space_group_name_H-M   'P 1'
#
loop_
_entity.id
_entity.type
_entity.pdbx_description
1 polymer ?
#
loop_
_entity_poly.entity_id
_entity_poly.type
_entity_poly.pdbx_seq_one_letter_code
_entity_poly.pdbx_strand_id
1 'polypeptide(L)' 'MAYLTCANCNSSILVRVLTLPQGLIGNAILTDLTADEVMTFSTERQIASDDVLVIHDFLSRQGDLMQNFKNYH' A
#
# COMPACT_ATOMS: atom_id res chain seq x y z
N MET A 1 -11.20 0.59 7.59
CA MET A 1 -10.63 -0.14 6.44
C MET A 1 -10.88 -1.61 6.70
N ALA A 2 -11.18 -2.41 5.69
CA ALA A 2 -11.41 -3.84 5.85
C ALA A 2 -10.64 -4.62 4.77
N TYR A 3 -10.23 -5.82 5.12
CA TYR A 3 -9.54 -6.76 4.24
C TYR A 3 -10.34 -8.06 4.20
N LEU A 4 -10.58 -8.59 3.00
CA LEU A 4 -11.31 -9.84 2.82
C LEU A 4 -10.61 -10.69 1.77
N THR A 5 -10.54 -11.99 2.01
CA THR A 5 -10.07 -12.98 1.04
C THR A 5 -11.22 -13.89 0.64
N CYS A 6 -11.44 -14.07 -0.66
CA CYS A 6 -12.46 -14.96 -1.18
C CYS A 6 -12.02 -16.43 -1.02
N ALA A 7 -12.80 -17.25 -0.31
CA ALA A 7 -12.47 -18.66 -0.13
C ALA A 7 -12.50 -19.50 -1.43
N ASN A 8 -13.19 -19.03 -2.48
CA ASN A 8 -13.35 -19.77 -3.73
C ASN A 8 -12.21 -19.52 -4.74
N CYS A 9 -11.82 -18.25 -4.94
CA CYS A 9 -10.79 -17.87 -5.92
C CYS A 9 -9.50 -17.35 -5.28
N ASN A 10 -9.45 -17.30 -3.94
CA ASN A 10 -8.32 -16.81 -3.15
C ASN A 10 -7.87 -15.36 -3.47
N SER A 11 -8.72 -14.58 -4.13
CA SER A 11 -8.45 -13.16 -4.39
C SER A 11 -8.71 -12.34 -3.14
N SER A 12 -7.81 -11.39 -2.87
CA SER A 12 -7.93 -10.48 -1.74
C SER A 12 -8.44 -9.11 -2.18
N ILE A 13 -9.28 -8.51 -1.34
CA ILE A 13 -9.94 -7.24 -1.57
C ILE A 13 -9.70 -6.32 -0.38
N LEU A 14 -9.29 -5.10 -0.68
CA LEU A 14 -9.15 -4.01 0.28
C LEU A 14 -10.34 -3.06 0.14
N VAL A 15 -11.04 -2.83 1.25
CA VAL A 15 -12.26 -2.02 1.28
C VAL A 15 -12.06 -0.78 2.16
N ARG A 16 -12.43 0.37 1.63
CA ARG A 16 -12.43 1.65 2.35
C ARG A 16 -13.81 2.29 2.28
N VAL A 17 -14.40 2.52 3.45
CA VAL A 17 -15.67 3.24 3.60
C VAL A 17 -15.38 4.60 4.20
N LEU A 18 -15.92 5.64 3.58
CA LEU A 18 -15.89 7.03 4.02
C LEU A 18 -17.31 7.45 4.37
N THR A 19 -17.44 8.16 5.49
CA THR A 19 -18.70 8.82 5.85
C THR A 19 -18.58 10.29 5.50
N LEU A 20 -19.53 10.79 4.70
CA LEU A 20 -19.67 12.19 4.33
C LEU A 20 -21.05 12.69 4.80
N PRO A 21 -21.26 14.01 4.94
CA PRO A 21 -22.55 14.55 5.35
C PRO A 21 -23.73 14.08 4.48
N GLN A 22 -23.50 13.87 3.18
CA GLN A 22 -24.49 13.39 2.22
C GLN A 22 -24.67 11.86 2.17
N GLY A 23 -23.89 11.08 2.94
CA GLY A 23 -24.01 9.62 3.00
C GLY A 23 -22.67 8.87 3.07
N LEU A 24 -22.74 7.57 2.78
CA LEU A 24 -21.59 6.67 2.80
C LEU A 24 -21.04 6.46 1.38
N ILE A 25 -19.72 6.56 1.22
CA ILE A 25 -19.02 6.20 -0.01
C ILE A 25 -18.07 5.04 0.30
N GLY A 26 -18.22 3.93 -0.43
CA GLY A 26 -17.36 2.76 -0.32
C GLY A 26 -16.57 2.52 -1.61
N ASN A 27 -15.27 2.29 -1.49
CA ASN A 27 -14.41 1.80 -2.58
C ASN A 27 -13.83 0.44 -2.19
N ALA A 28 -13.65 -0.42 -3.18
CA ALA A 28 -13.00 -1.71 -3.03
C ALA A 28 -12.01 -1.93 -4.19
N ILE A 29 -10.82 -2.42 -3.88
CA ILE A 29 -9.80 -2.75 -4.87
C ILE A 29 -9.29 -4.17 -4.67
N LEU A 30 -9.02 -4.87 -5.77
CA LEU A 30 -8.27 -6.13 -5.72
C LEU A 30 -6.84 -5.82 -5.30
N THR A 31 -6.26 -6.71 -4.49
CA THR A 31 -4.92 -6.55 -3.97
C THR A 31 -4.25 -7.90 -3.81
N ASP A 32 -2.93 -7.90 -3.96
CA ASP A 32 -2.02 -8.99 -3.64
C ASP A 32 -1.47 -8.90 -2.21
N LEU A 33 -1.84 -7.86 -1.46
CA LEU A 33 -1.40 -7.67 -0.07
C LEU A 33 -1.96 -8.76 0.85
N THR A 34 -1.14 -9.12 1.84
CA THR A 34 -1.53 -9.92 3.00
C THR A 34 -2.27 -9.07 4.04
N ALA A 35 -2.97 -9.74 4.95
CA ALA A 35 -3.66 -9.05 6.04
C ALA A 35 -2.69 -8.23 6.91
N ASP A 36 -1.50 -8.76 7.20
CA ASP A 36 -0.49 -8.10 8.03
C ASP A 36 0.09 -6.84 7.36
N GLU A 37 0.35 -6.89 6.05
CA GLU A 37 0.78 -5.72 5.28
C GLU A 37 -0.30 -4.63 5.29
N VAL A 38 -1.57 -5.00 5.08
CA VAL A 38 -2.69 -4.06 5.14
C VAL A 38 -2.78 -3.40 6.52
N MET A 39 -2.65 -4.17 7.59
CA MET A 39 -2.69 -3.62 8.96
C MET A 39 -1.50 -2.68 9.21
N THR A 40 -0.31 -3.06 8.78
CA THR A 40 0.90 -2.23 8.88
C THR A 40 0.69 -0.89 8.15
N PHE A 41 0.36 -0.94 6.86
CA PHE A 41 0.15 0.26 6.04
C PHE A 41 -1.04 1.12 6.49
N SER A 42 -2.03 0.54 7.18
CA SER A 42 -3.17 1.29 7.71
C SER A 42 -2.81 2.21 8.89
N THR A 43 -1.70 1.93 9.57
CA THR A 43 -1.22 2.66 10.76
C THR A 43 0.02 3.51 10.49
N GLU A 44 0.71 3.22 9.39
CA GLU A 44 1.86 3.98 8.88
C GLU A 44 1.49 5.44 8.52
N ARG A 45 2.51 6.30 8.47
CA ARG A 45 2.31 7.71 8.10
C ARG A 45 1.92 7.82 6.63
N GLN A 46 1.11 8.83 6.29
CA GLN A 46 0.88 9.14 4.88
C GLN A 46 2.18 9.57 4.20
N ILE A 47 2.40 9.00 3.00
CA ILE A 47 3.52 9.34 2.13
C ILE A 47 3.41 10.81 1.73
N ALA A 48 4.48 11.57 1.96
CA ALA A 48 4.61 12.96 1.53
C ALA A 48 5.31 13.05 0.17
N SER A 49 5.18 14.20 -0.49
CA SER A 49 5.84 14.44 -1.79
C SER A 49 7.36 14.29 -1.71
N ASP A 50 7.97 14.70 -0.59
CA ASP A 50 9.41 14.58 -0.39
C ASP A 50 9.89 13.11 -0.35
N ASP A 51 9.07 12.19 0.20
CA ASP A 51 9.41 10.76 0.21
C ASP A 51 9.54 10.23 -1.22
N VAL A 52 8.66 10.67 -2.12
CA VAL A 52 8.70 10.28 -3.54
C VAL A 52 9.95 10.84 -4.22
N LEU A 53 10.32 12.10 -3.94
CA LEU A 53 11.51 12.72 -4.52
C LEU A 53 12.80 12.04 -4.06
N VAL A 54 12.87 11.63 -2.79
CA VAL A 54 14.01 10.88 -2.25
C VAL A 54 14.20 9.56 -2.99
N ILE A 55 13.12 8.79 -3.15
CA ILE A 55 13.17 7.51 -3.87
C ILE A 55 13.50 7.71 -5.35
N HIS A 56 12.94 8.75 -5.99
CA HIS A 56 13.23 9.08 -7.38
C HIS A 56 14.71 9.48 -7.59
N ASP A 57 15.26 10.33 -6.72
CA ASP A 57 16.67 10.76 -6.81
C ASP A 57 17.61 9.56 -6.58
N PHE A 58 17.29 8.72 -5.60
CA PHE A 58 18.00 7.46 -5.35
C PHE A 58 18.02 6.56 -6.59
N LEU A 59 16.84 6.30 -7.17
CA LEU A 59 16.65 5.51 -8.38
C LEU A 59 17.43 6.04 -9.58
N SER A 60 17.38 7.36 -9.77
CA SER A 60 17.99 8.03 -10.93
C SER A 60 19.51 8.07 -10.86
N ARG A 61 20.08 8.09 -9.64
CA ARG A 61 21.54 8.21 -9.44
C ARG A 61 22.25 6.88 -9.23
N GLN A 62 21.63 5.91 -8.59
CA GLN A 62 22.33 4.71 -8.12
C GLN A 62 22.09 3.43 -8.93
N GLY A 63 21.30 3.46 -10.01
CA GLY A 63 21.25 2.38 -11.00
C GLY A 63 21.19 0.98 -10.39
N ASP A 64 19.97 0.52 -10.11
CA ASP A 64 19.59 -0.79 -9.55
C ASP A 64 19.30 -0.79 -8.02
N LEU A 65 18.04 -0.49 -7.69
CA LEU A 65 17.44 -0.62 -6.35
C LEU A 65 17.74 -1.98 -5.71
N MET A 66 17.72 -3.06 -6.50
CA MET A 66 17.82 -4.42 -5.97
C MET A 66 19.22 -4.75 -5.45
N GLN A 67 20.27 -4.14 -6.01
CA GLN A 67 21.64 -4.31 -5.52
C GLN A 67 21.82 -3.67 -4.13
N ASN A 68 21.24 -2.49 -3.93
CA ASN A 68 21.42 -1.74 -2.69
C ASN A 68 20.60 -2.30 -1.52
N PHE A 69 19.41 -2.85 -1.77
CA PHE A 69 18.63 -3.54 -0.74
C PHE A 69 19.32 -4.82 -0.24
N LYS A 70 20.04 -5.55 -1.10
CA LYS A 70 20.80 -6.75 -0.71
C LYS A 70 21.99 -6.45 0.21
N ASN A 71 22.55 -5.25 0.11
CA ASN A 71 23.72 -4.83 0.91
C ASN A 71 23.35 -4.21 2.26
N TYR A 72 22.06 -4.11 2.59
CA TYR A 72 21.56 -3.54 3.86
C TYR A 72 21.17 -4.62 4.90
N HIS A 73 21.49 -5.89 4.61
CA HIS A 73 21.43 -7.04 5.53
C HIS A 73 22.84 -7.55 5.83
#